data_AF-A0AB33FXT3-F1
#
_entry.id   AF-A0AB33FXT3-F1
#
_cell.length_a   1.000
_cell.length_b   1.000
_cell.length_c   1.000
_cell.angle_alpha   90.00
_cell.angle_beta   90.00
_cell.angle_gamma   90.00
#
_symmetry.space_group_name_H-M   'P 1'
#
loop_
_entity.id
_entity.type
_entity.pdbx_description
1 polymer ?
#
loop_
_entity_poly.entity_id
_entity_poly.type
_entity_poly.pdbx_seq_one_letter_code
_entity_poly.pdbx_strand_id
1 'polypeptide(L)'
;MIEEAKLPQLLEHMILNLRMIYARSTLVEKALAHLIAGDSALKSDIIKQLQVVSAANERDQVDLEQARIHLIDVLNSVPTKK
;
A
#
# COMPACT_ATOMS: atom_id res chain seq x y z
N MET A 1 -39.54 -8.21 -10.33
CA MET A 1 -38.82 -7.16 -9.56
C MET A 1 -37.99 -7.77 -8.43
N ILE A 2 -36.98 -8.59 -8.73
CA ILE A 2 -36.15 -9.28 -7.71
C ILE A 2 -34.63 -9.11 -7.96
N GLU A 3 -34.21 -8.72 -9.16
CA GLU A 3 -32.78 -8.54 -9.48
C GLU A 3 -32.22 -7.17 -9.05
N GLU A 4 -32.99 -6.09 -9.19
CA GLU A 4 -32.52 -4.74 -8.82
C GLU A 4 -32.31 -4.55 -7.31
N ALA A 5 -33.04 -5.26 -6.45
CA ALA A 5 -32.87 -5.18 -5.00
C ALA A 5 -31.59 -5.85 -4.48
N LYS A 6 -30.97 -6.74 -5.27
CA LYS A 6 -29.74 -7.46 -4.89
C LYS A 6 -28.47 -6.69 -5.22
N LEU A 7 -28.51 -5.82 -6.23
CA LEU A 7 -27.34 -5.04 -6.65
C LEU A 7 -26.84 -4.07 -5.57
N PRO A 8 -27.69 -3.30 -4.86
CA PRO A 8 -27.26 -2.45 -3.75
C PRO A 8 -26.57 -3.24 -2.62
N GLN A 9 -27.16 -4.38 -2.21
CA GLN A 9 -26.60 -5.24 -1.16
C GLN A 9 -25.26 -5.84 -1.58
N LEU A 10 -25.13 -6.27 -2.83
CA LEU A 10 -23.86 -6.77 -3.36
C LEU A 10 -22.77 -5.69 -3.33
N LEU A 11 -23.09 -4.45 -3.74
CA LEU A 11 -22.17 -3.32 -3.71
C LEU A 11 -21.73 -3.00 -2.28
N GLU A 12 -22.65 -3.02 -1.31
CA GLU A 12 -22.34 -2.83 0.11
C GLU A 12 -21.36 -3.89 0.63
N HIS A 13 -21.58 -5.16 0.30
CA HIS A 13 -20.66 -6.24 0.66
C HIS A 13 -19.29 -6.09 0.00
N MET A 14 -19.24 -5.70 -1.28
CA MET A 14 -17.98 -5.44 -1.98
C MET A 14 -17.21 -4.28 -1.32
N ILE A 15 -17.88 -3.19 -0.98
CA ILE A 15 -17.27 -2.04 -0.28
C ILE A 15 -16.72 -2.49 1.09
N LEU A 16 -17.49 -3.28 1.84
CA LEU A 16 -17.05 -3.79 3.13
C LEU A 16 -15.79 -4.66 2.97
N ASN A 17 -15.77 -5.55 1.98
CA ASN A 17 -14.62 -6.39 1.68
C ASN A 17 -13.39 -5.56 1.31
N LEU A 18 -13.55 -4.54 0.46
CA LEU A 18 -12.47 -3.62 0.09
C LEU A 18 -11.94 -2.86 1.33
N ARG A 19 -12.81 -2.38 2.22
CA ARG A 19 -12.40 -1.75 3.48
C ARG A 19 -11.61 -2.70 4.38
N MET A 20 -12.05 -3.95 4.49
CA MET A 20 -11.31 -4.95 5.26
C MET A 20 -9.96 -5.30 4.63
N ILE A 21 -9.87 -5.39 3.31
CA ILE A 21 -8.59 -5.58 2.61
C ILE A 21 -7.67 -4.40 2.90
N TYR A 22 -8.15 -3.17 2.69
CA TYR A 22 -7.39 -1.95 2.96
C TYR A 22 -6.84 -1.93 4.39
N ALA A 23 -7.70 -2.14 5.39
CA ALA A 23 -7.29 -2.13 6.80
C ALA A 23 -6.20 -3.17 7.10
N ARG A 24 -6.33 -4.40 6.57
CA ARG A 24 -5.33 -5.46 6.75
C ARG A 24 -4.01 -5.12 6.05
N SER A 25 -4.06 -4.60 4.83
CA SER A 25 -2.88 -4.16 4.09
C SER A 25 -2.14 -3.05 4.83
N THR A 26 -2.85 -2.06 5.38
CA THR A 26 -2.24 -0.99 6.20
C THR A 26 -1.56 -1.54 7.46
N LEU A 27 -2.15 -2.55 8.13
CA LEU A 27 -1.53 -3.17 9.30
C LEU A 27 -0.23 -3.91 8.94
N VAL A 28 -0.25 -4.68 7.85
CA VAL A 28 0.93 -5.39 7.35
C VAL A 28 2.02 -4.40 6.94
N GLU A 29 1.66 -3.35 6.21
CA GLU A 29 2.57 -2.28 5.80
C GLU A 29 3.26 -1.63 7.01
N LYS A 30 2.49 -1.25 8.03
CA LYS A 30 3.06 -0.67 9.26
C LYS A 30 4.01 -1.62 9.96
N ALA A 31 3.63 -2.90 10.09
CA ALA A 31 4.49 -3.90 10.73
C ALA A 31 5.82 -4.07 9.98
N LEU A 32 5.77 -4.17 8.64
CA LEU A 32 6.95 -4.25 7.79
C LEU A 32 7.81 -2.99 7.90
N ALA A 33 7.20 -1.81 7.90
CA ALA A 33 7.92 -0.55 8.04
C ALA A 33 8.69 -0.46 9.37
N HIS A 34 8.12 -0.97 10.47
CA HIS A 34 8.82 -1.05 11.76
C HIS A 34 10.00 -2.04 11.74
N LEU A 35 9.86 -3.17 11.06
CA LEU A 35 10.96 -4.13 10.89
C LEU A 35 12.10 -3.54 10.05
N ILE A 36 11.76 -2.90 8.92
CA ILE A 36 12.72 -2.26 8.02
C ILE A 36 13.41 -1.08 8.70
N ALA A 37 12.68 -0.24 9.43
CA ALA A 37 13.27 0.92 10.14
C ALA A 37 14.23 0.52 11.26
N GLY A 38 14.18 -0.73 11.73
CA GLY A 38 15.16 -1.28 12.68
C GLY A 38 16.55 -1.50 12.09
N ASP A 39 16.69 -1.50 10.76
CA ASP A 39 17.95 -1.65 10.04
C ASP A 39 18.11 -0.49 9.04
N SER A 40 18.98 0.45 9.37
CA SER A 40 19.18 1.67 8.58
C SER A 40 19.79 1.42 7.20
N ALA A 41 20.63 0.38 7.07
CA ALA A 41 21.22 0.00 5.79
C ALA A 41 20.15 -0.60 4.88
N LEU A 42 19.38 -1.56 5.39
CA LEU A 42 18.26 -2.17 4.68
C LEU A 42 17.22 -1.12 4.26
N LYS A 43 16.85 -0.20 5.15
CA LYS A 43 15.93 0.90 4.82
C LYS A 43 16.45 1.76 3.66
N SER A 44 17.74 2.13 3.69
CA SER A 44 18.35 2.93 2.63
C SER A 44 18.33 2.20 1.28
N ASP A 45 18.67 0.91 1.29
CA ASP A 45 18.73 0.12 0.06
C ASP A 45 17.35 -0.12 -0.53
N ILE A 46 16.32 -0.37 0.29
CA ILE A 46 14.93 -0.46 -0.17
C ILE A 46 14.47 0.84 -0.82
N ILE A 47 14.75 2.00 -0.22
CA ILE A 47 14.37 3.31 -0.81
C ILE A 47 15.03 3.50 -2.18
N LYS A 48 16.32 3.16 -2.32
CA LYS A 48 17.02 3.22 -3.62
C LYS A 48 16.38 2.30 -4.65
N GLN A 49 16.03 1.07 -4.25
CA GLN A 49 15.38 0.11 -5.15
C GLN A 49 14.01 0.63 -5.61
N LEU A 50 13.21 1.20 -4.70
CA LEU A 50 11.92 1.79 -5.03
C LEU A 50 12.04 2.88 -6.11
N GLN A 51 13.09 3.70 -6.06
CA GLN A 51 13.35 4.80 -7.01
C GLN A 51 13.69 4.33 -8.43
N VAL A 52 14.17 3.09 -8.61
CA VAL A 52 14.58 2.56 -9.93
C VAL A 52 13.55 1.64 -10.57
N VAL A 53 12.47 1.26 -9.86
CA VAL A 53 11.38 0.45 -10.45
C VAL A 53 10.70 1.22 -11.58
N SER A 54 10.42 0.56 -12.70
CA SER A 54 9.66 1.12 -13.80
C SER A 54 8.51 0.22 -14.19
N ALA A 55 7.46 0.81 -14.76
CA ALA A 55 6.33 0.08 -15.32
C ALA A 55 6.47 -0.04 -16.85
N ALA A 56 5.79 -1.04 -17.43
CA ALA A 56 5.87 -1.30 -18.86
C ALA A 56 5.00 -0.34 -19.70
N ASN A 57 4.03 0.34 -19.10
CA ASN A 57 3.14 1.27 -19.79
C ASN A 57 2.87 2.52 -18.93
N GLU A 58 2.40 3.60 -19.57
CA GLU A 58 2.22 4.91 -18.93
C GLU A 58 1.21 4.90 -17.78
N ARG A 59 0.14 4.09 -17.89
CA ARG A 59 -0.89 4.00 -16.85
C ARG A 59 -0.33 3.36 -15.59
N ASP A 60 0.31 2.21 -15.74
CA ASP A 60 0.96 1.50 -14.64
C ASP A 60 2.11 2.33 -14.05
N GLN A 61 2.74 3.20 -14.85
CA GLN A 61 3.79 4.10 -14.38
C GLN A 61 3.25 5.14 -13.39
N VAL A 62 2.04 5.66 -13.60
CA VAL A 62 1.39 6.59 -12.67
C VAL A 62 1.04 5.89 -11.36
N ASP A 63 0.43 4.71 -11.44
CA ASP A 63 0.06 3.93 -10.25
C ASP A 63 1.31 3.50 -9.45
N LEU A 64 2.38 3.12 -10.15
CA LEU A 64 3.67 2.79 -9.55
C LEU A 64 4.31 3.99 -8.85
N GLU A 65 4.27 5.18 -9.46
CA GLU A 65 4.84 6.39 -8.86
C GLU A 65 4.11 6.76 -7.57
N GLN A 66 2.77 6.68 -7.57
CA GLN A 66 1.98 6.92 -6.35
C GLN A 66 2.31 5.89 -5.25
N ALA A 67 2.42 4.61 -5.61
CA ALA A 67 2.78 3.56 -4.67
C ALA A 67 4.20 3.76 -4.10
N ARG A 68 5.16 4.17 -4.93
CA ARG A 68 6.53 4.49 -4.52
C ARG A 68 6.54 5.63 -3.50
N ILE A 69 5.89 6.75 -3.81
CA ILE A 69 5.87 7.94 -2.94
C ILE A 69 5.30 7.54 -1.57
N HIS A 70 4.15 6.85 -1.57
CA HIS A 70 3.50 6.37 -0.35
C HIS A 70 4.43 5.47 0.49
N LEU A 71 5.08 4.48 -0.12
CA LEU A 71 5.96 3.55 0.60
C LEU A 71 7.19 4.27 1.18
N ILE A 72 7.78 5.22 0.46
CA ILE A 72 8.91 6.01 0.96
C ILE A 72 8.47 6.86 2.16
N ASP A 73 7.31 7.51 2.09
CA ASP A 73 6.76 8.31 3.18
C ASP A 73 6.49 7.47 4.42
N VAL A 74 5.88 6.30 4.25
CA VAL A 74 5.65 5.34 5.35
C VAL A 74 6.97 4.95 6.00
N LEU A 75 7.98 4.52 5.23
CA LEU A 75 9.29 4.13 5.77
C LEU A 75 9.99 5.28 6.49
N ASN A 76 9.84 6.51 6.02
CA ASN A 76 10.42 7.70 6.63
C ASN A 76 9.68 8.19 7.87
N SER A 77 8.38 7.90 7.98
CA SER A 77 7.55 8.27 9.14
C SER A 77 7.81 7.41 10.38
N VAL A 78 8.38 6.22 10.22
CA VAL A 78 8.65 5.32 11.34
C VAL A 78 9.82 5.84 12.17
N PRO A 79 9.64 6.06 13.49
CA PRO A 79 10.72 6.48 14.37
C PRO A 79 11.78 5.38 14.46
N THR A 80 13.05 5.73 14.26
CA THR A 80 14.16 4.81 14.51
C THR A 80 14.27 4.57 16.01
N LYS A 81 14.46 3.31 16.43
CA LYS A 81 14.85 3.03 17.82
C LYS A 81 16.21 3.73 18.04
N LYS A 82 16.22 4.68 18.96
CA LYS A 82 17.45 5.34 19.43
C LYS A 82 18.35 4.33 20.14
#